data_AF-A0A392SCK4-F1
#
_entry.id   AF-A0A392SCK4-F1
#
_cell.length_a   1.000
_cell.length_b   1.000
_cell.length_c   1.000
_cell.angle_alpha   90.00
_cell.angle_beta   90.00
_cell.angle_gamma   90.00
#
_symmetry.space_group_name_H-M   'P 1'
#
loop_
_entity.id
_entity.type
_entity.pdbx_description
1 polymer ?
#
loop_
_entity_poly.entity_id
_entity_poly.type
_entity_poly.pdbx_seq_one_letter_code
_entity_poly.pdbx_strand_id
1 'polypeptide(L)'
;MLKALVESSLYKGYQVGSDASSATRIYHLQFVDDTLIVSEKSWANVRVLKANLILFELISRMKVNFHKSLLAGVNIFESWLLDAARVLN
;
A
#
# COMPACT_ATOMS: atom_id res chain seq x y z
N MET A 1 -2.92 -4.79 -10.52
CA MET A 1 -3.91 -5.10 -9.47
C MET A 1 -4.18 -3.89 -8.59
N LEU A 2 -3.17 -3.31 -7.91
CA LEU A 2 -3.33 -2.10 -7.09
C LEU A 2 -3.88 -0.88 -7.87
N LYS A 3 -3.46 -0.70 -9.14
CA LYS A 3 -3.99 0.36 -10.02
C LYS A 3 -5.53 0.35 -10.13
N ALA A 4 -6.13 -0.83 -10.31
CA ALA A 4 -7.59 -0.97 -10.39
C ALA A 4 -8.29 -0.61 -9.06
N LEU A 5 -7.64 -0.87 -7.92
CA LEU A 5 -8.15 -0.48 -6.60
C LEU A 5 -8.11 1.04 -6.38
N VAL A 6 -7.13 1.73 -6.99
CA VAL A 6 -7.06 3.20 -6.97
C VAL A 6 -8.10 3.80 -7.90
N GLU A 7 -8.24 3.28 -9.12
CA GLU A 7 -9.24 3.74 -10.10
C GLU A 7 -10.68 3.53 -9.61
N SER A 8 -10.94 2.49 -8.83
CA SER A 8 -12.22 2.24 -8.15
C SER A 8 -12.42 3.01 -6.84
N SER A 9 -11.50 3.91 -6.48
CA SER A 9 -11.52 4.69 -5.24
C SER A 9 -11.53 3.87 -3.93
N LEU A 10 -11.16 2.59 -4.00
CA LEU A 10 -11.05 1.70 -2.83
C LEU A 10 -9.71 1.88 -2.10
N TYR A 11 -8.66 2.27 -2.82
CA TYR A 11 -7.33 2.52 -2.26
C TYR A 11 -6.88 3.95 -2.52
N LYS A 12 -6.48 4.65 -1.45
CA LYS A 12 -5.99 6.02 -1.51
C LYS A 12 -4.47 6.07 -1.35
N GLY A 13 -3.79 6.36 -2.47
CA GLY A 13 -2.37 6.73 -2.47
C GLY A 13 -2.13 8.14 -1.93
N TYR A 14 -0.86 8.53 -1.85
CA TYR A 14 -0.44 9.86 -1.40
C TYR A 14 -0.43 10.87 -2.54
N GLN A 15 -1.01 12.05 -2.34
CA GLN A 15 -1.02 13.12 -3.33
C GLN A 15 0.20 14.02 -3.15
N VAL A 16 0.93 14.26 -4.24
CA VAL A 16 2.07 15.17 -4.31
C VAL A 16 1.71 16.32 -5.25
N GLY A 17 1.94 17.55 -4.80
CA GLY A 17 1.56 18.77 -5.54
C GLY A 17 0.28 19.42 -4.99
N SER A 18 0.27 20.75 -4.96
CA SER A 18 -0.82 21.58 -4.41
C SER A 18 -1.90 21.91 -5.43
N ASP A 19 -1.55 22.01 -6.71
CA ASP A 19 -2.48 22.50 -7.72
C ASP A 19 -3.21 21.33 -8.37
N ALA A 20 -4.51 21.51 -8.64
CA ALA A 20 -5.36 20.47 -9.24
C ALA A 20 -4.88 20.00 -10.62
N SER A 21 -4.09 20.81 -11.33
CA SER A 21 -3.51 20.50 -12.64
C SER A 21 -2.13 19.81 -12.58
N SER A 22 -1.43 19.86 -11.45
CA SER A 22 -0.08 19.27 -11.27
C SER A 22 -0.03 18.17 -10.20
N ALA A 23 -1.12 17.99 -9.45
CA ALA A 23 -1.22 16.98 -8.41
C ALA A 23 -1.10 15.56 -8.98
N THR A 24 -0.09 14.83 -8.53
CA THR A 24 0.15 13.43 -8.89
C THR A 24 -0.10 12.56 -7.67
N ARG A 25 -0.89 11.49 -7.84
CA ARG A 25 -1.12 10.51 -6.76
C ARG A 25 -0.16 9.33 -6.91
N ILE A 26 0.70 9.14 -5.92
CA ILE A 26 1.65 8.04 -5.82
C ILE A 26 1.04 6.93 -4.96
N TYR A 27 0.99 5.71 -5.48
CA TYR A 27 0.42 4.56 -4.77
C TYR A 27 1.28 3.29 -4.85
N HIS A 28 2.10 3.15 -5.89
CA HIS A 28 3.19 2.17 -5.91
C HIS A 28 4.33 2.62 -6.83
N LEU A 29 5.54 2.13 -6.53
CA LEU A 29 6.73 2.24 -7.36
C LEU A 29 7.34 0.83 -7.49
N GLN A 30 7.56 0.37 -8.71
CA GLN A 30 8.15 -0.94 -8.99
C GLN A 30 9.61 -0.78 -9.36
N PHE A 31 10.46 -1.55 -8.69
CA PHE A 31 11.85 -1.79 -9.01
C PHE A 31 12.01 -3.26 -9.43
N VAL A 32 13.23 -3.70 -9.76
CA VAL A 32 13.48 -5.06 -10.27
C VAL A 32 12.99 -6.11 -9.28
N ASP A 33 13.44 -6.03 -8.03
CA ASP A 33 13.12 -7.02 -6.99
C ASP A 33 12.14 -6.49 -5.93
N ASP A 34 12.01 -5.16 -5.82
CA ASP A 34 11.26 -4.51 -4.75
C ASP A 34 10.08 -3.70 -5.29
N THR A 35 8.99 -3.67 -4.52
CA THR A 35 7.85 -2.79 -4.80
C THR A 35 7.57 -1.94 -3.57
N LEU A 36 7.67 -0.62 -3.72
CA LEU A 36 7.25 0.33 -2.70
C LEU A 36 5.76 0.60 -2.87
N ILE A 37 4.97 0.47 -1.81
CA ILE A 37 3.54 0.77 -1.79
C ILE A 37 3.31 1.95 -0.85
N VAL A 38 2.58 2.97 -1.32
CA VAL A 38 2.34 4.21 -0.58
C VAL A 38 0.84 4.39 -0.37
N SER A 39 0.42 4.74 0.85
CA SER A 39 -0.97 5.08 1.17
C SER A 39 -1.07 6.11 2.29
N GLU A 40 -2.24 6.75 2.35
CA GLU A 40 -2.66 7.49 3.54
C GLU A 40 -2.96 6.53 4.71
N LYS A 41 -2.71 6.98 5.95
CA LYS A 41 -3.04 6.26 7.19
C LYS A 41 -4.55 6.00 7.26
N SER A 42 -4.97 4.78 6.91
CA SER A 42 -6.38 4.38 6.93
C SER A 42 -6.52 2.87 7.09
N TRP A 43 -7.41 2.44 7.99
CA TRP A 43 -7.76 1.03 8.11
C TRP A 43 -8.39 0.45 6.85
N ALA A 44 -9.07 1.27 6.03
CA ALA A 44 -9.57 0.85 4.73
C ALA A 44 -8.42 0.51 3.78
N ASN A 45 -7.41 1.37 3.68
CA ASN A 45 -6.21 1.11 2.87
C ASN A 45 -5.47 -0.14 3.33
N VAL A 46 -5.33 -0.36 4.63
CA VAL A 46 -4.67 -1.57 5.19
C VAL A 46 -5.41 -2.84 4.78
N ARG A 47 -6.75 -2.87 4.89
CA ARG A 47 -7.56 -4.04 4.49
C ARG A 47 -7.51 -4.29 2.98
N VAL A 48 -7.59 -3.23 2.19
CA VAL A 48 -7.50 -3.32 0.73
C VAL A 48 -6.11 -3.79 0.30
N LEU A 49 -5.05 -3.32 0.97
CA LEU A 49 -3.70 -3.79 0.74
C LEU A 49 -3.55 -5.28 1.08
N LYS A 50 -4.07 -5.74 2.24
CA LYS A 50 -4.09 -7.17 2.58
C LYS A 50 -4.78 -8.00 1.50
N ALA A 51 -5.98 -7.60 1.08
CA ALA A 51 -6.72 -8.31 0.05
C ALA A 51 -5.97 -8.34 -1.29
N ASN A 52 -5.30 -7.24 -1.66
CA ASN A 52 -4.48 -7.17 -2.87
C ASN A 52 -3.24 -8.07 -2.80
N LEU A 53 -2.58 -8.15 -1.64
CA LEU A 53 -1.44 -9.06 -1.43
C LEU A 53 -1.88 -10.53 -1.51
N ILE A 54 -3.00 -10.89 -0.87
CA ILE A 54 -3.57 -12.25 -0.97
C ILE A 54 -3.91 -12.59 -2.43
N LEU A 55 -4.56 -11.67 -3.15
CA LEU A 55 -4.91 -11.89 -4.55
C LEU A 55 -3.66 -12.01 -5.44
N PHE A 56 -2.60 -11.25 -5.15
CA PHE A 56 -1.30 -11.41 -5.79
C PHE A 56 -0.72 -12.81 -5.55
N GLU A 57 -0.69 -13.31 -4.31
CA GLU A 57 -0.18 -14.65 -4.01
C GLU A 57 -0.97 -15.73 -4.76
N LEU A 58 -2.31 -15.62 -4.78
CA LEU A 58 -3.19 -16.58 -5.46
C LEU A 58 -2.94 -16.64 -6.97
N ILE A 59 -2.77 -15.48 -7.62
CA ILE A 59 -2.61 -15.40 -9.08
C ILE A 59 -1.17 -15.73 -9.49
N SER A 60 -0.18 -15.18 -8.78
CA SER A 60 1.24 -15.38 -9.09
C SER A 60 1.76 -16.75 -8.66
N ARG A 61 1.07 -17.43 -7.73
CA ARG A 61 1.57 -18.61 -7.01
C ARG A 61 2.88 -18.35 -6.25
N MET A 62 3.17 -17.07 -5.96
CA MET A 62 4.28 -16.66 -5.11
C MET A 62 3.77 -16.35 -3.71
N LYS A 63 4.68 -16.28 -2.74
CA LYS A 63 4.38 -15.83 -1.38
C LYS A 63 5.00 -14.47 -1.13
N VAL A 64 4.24 -13.55 -0.55
CA VAL A 64 4.73 -12.27 -0.07
C VAL A 64 5.68 -12.52 1.09
N ASN A 65 6.87 -11.95 0.96
CA ASN A 65 7.92 -12.12 1.92
C ASN A 65 7.85 -11.01 2.97
N PHE A 66 7.06 -11.22 4.03
CA PHE A 66 6.97 -10.26 5.13
C PHE A 66 8.28 -10.09 5.92
N HIS A 67 9.22 -11.04 5.89
CA HIS A 67 10.51 -10.87 6.56
C HIS A 67 11.47 -9.96 5.79
N LYS A 68 11.26 -9.76 4.48
CA LYS A 68 11.94 -8.77 3.65
C LYS A 68 11.10 -7.52 3.37
N SER A 69 9.88 -7.46 3.92
CA SER A 69 9.00 -6.30 3.76
C SER A 69 9.11 -5.37 4.96
N LEU A 70 9.00 -4.06 4.73
CA LEU A 70 8.99 -3.04 5.77
C LEU A 70 7.70 -2.22 5.71
N LEU A 71 7.01 -2.09 6.83
CA LEU A 71 5.96 -1.09 7.02
C LEU A 71 6.52 0.10 7.79
N ALA A 72 6.58 1.26 7.14
CA ALA A 72 7.03 2.51 7.74
C ALA A 72 5.92 3.57 7.68
N GLY A 73 5.89 4.44 8.68
CA GLY A 73 4.96 5.57 8.74
C GLY A 73 5.69 6.89 8.92
N VAL A 74 5.26 7.91 8.19
CA VAL A 74 5.74 9.29 8.35
C VAL A 74 4.73 10.04 9.20
N ASN A 75 5.15 10.53 10.36
CA ASN A 75 4.25 11.19 11.33
C ASN A 75 3.07 10.29 11.76
N ILE A 76 3.34 9.00 11.96
CA ILE A 76 2.36 8.02 12.45
C ILE A 76 2.88 7.42 13.76
N PHE A 77 2.03 7.33 14.78
CA PHE A 77 2.35 6.63 16.02
C PHE A 77 2.73 5.17 15.78
N GLU A 78 3.81 4.73 16.42
CA GLU A 78 4.33 3.36 16.31
C GLU A 78 3.29 2.30 16.68
N SER A 79 2.48 2.55 17.71
CA SER A 79 1.41 1.63 18.13
C SER A 79 0.44 1.30 16.99
N TRP A 80 0.06 2.31 16.19
CA TRP A 80 -0.82 2.09 15.04
C TRP A 80 -0.11 1.32 13.92
N LEU A 81 1.18 1.57 13.69
CA LEU A 81 1.97 0.83 12.70
C LEU A 81 2.09 -0.65 13.07
N LEU A 82 2.28 -0.96 14.36
CA LEU A 82 2.31 -2.33 14.86
C LEU A 82 0.96 -3.03 14.64
N ASP A 83 -0.15 -2.37 14.92
CA ASP A 83 -1.47 -2.94 14.67
C ASP A 83 -1.75 -3.13 13.17
N ALA A 84 -1.34 -2.18 12.32
CA ALA A 84 -1.43 -2.32 10.87
C ALA A 84 -0.57 -3.48 10.34
N ALA A 85 0.66 -3.65 10.85
CA ALA A 85 1.53 -4.76 10.49
C ALA A 85 0.93 -6.12 10.87
N ARG A 86 0.31 -6.22 12.07
CA ARG A 86 -0.43 -7.43 12.50
C ARG A 86 -1.61 -7.75 11.58
N VAL A 87 -2.29 -6.73 11.05
CA VAL A 87 -3.36 -6.93 10.09
C VAL A 87 -2.82 -7.34 8.72
N LEU A 88 -1.65 -6.88 8.30
CA LEU A 88 -1.08 -7.23 6.98
C LEU A 88 -0.51 -8.65 6.92
N ASN A 89 0.15 -9.10 8.00
CA ASN A 89 0.62 -10.48 8.17
C ASN A 89 -0.55 -11.46 8.40
#